data_AF-A0AAU4W8J8-F1
#
_entry.id   AF-A0AAU4W8J8-F1
#
_cell.length_a   1.000
_cell.length_b   1.000
_cell.length_c   1.000
_cell.angle_alpha   90.00
_cell.angle_beta   90.00
_cell.angle_gamma   90.00
#
_symmetry.space_group_name_H-M   'P 1'
#
loop_
_entity.id
_entity.type
_entity.pdbx_description
1 polymer ?
#
loop_
_entity_poly.entity_id
_entity_poly.type
_entity_poly.pdbx_seq_one_letter_code
_entity_poly.pdbx_strand_id
1 'polypeptide(L)' 'MAQTVAQPTATTPVLPAALPLKAIAPWAAFFGILMLVLLYFVGAEQGATAVVSGESVHEWVHDARHLLGFPCH' A
#
# COMPACT_ATOMS: atom_id res chain seq x y z
N MET A 1 51.42 14.98 -49.44
CA MET A 1 50.21 15.44 -48.74
C MET A 1 49.96 14.46 -47.60
N ALA A 2 50.10 14.88 -46.35
CA ALA A 2 49.88 14.00 -45.18
C ALA A 2 48.47 14.24 -44.63
N GLN A 3 47.65 13.19 -44.60
CA GLN A 3 46.29 13.24 -44.07
C GLN A 3 46.34 12.81 -42.59
N THR A 4 45.93 13.71 -41.68
CA THR A 4 45.67 13.36 -40.28
C THR A 4 44.27 12.77 -40.19
N VAL A 5 44.15 11.54 -39.73
CA VAL A 5 42.86 10.92 -39.39
C VAL A 5 42.56 11.24 -37.93
N ALA A 6 41.45 11.93 -37.69
CA ALA A 6 40.95 12.14 -36.34
C ALA A 6 40.45 10.80 -35.76
N GLN A 7 40.96 10.43 -34.58
CA GLN A 7 40.49 9.24 -33.88
C GLN A 7 39.13 9.53 -33.22
N PRO A 8 38.17 8.60 -33.29
CA PRO A 8 36.87 8.78 -32.68
C PRO A 8 37.02 8.79 -31.15
N THR A 9 36.46 9.81 -30.51
CA THR A 9 36.43 9.92 -29.04
C THR A 9 35.54 8.81 -28.49
N ALA A 10 36.13 7.84 -27.78
CA ALA A 10 35.37 6.82 -27.09
C ALA A 10 34.53 7.47 -25.97
N THR A 11 33.21 7.47 -26.13
CA THR A 11 32.29 7.90 -25.07
C THR A 11 32.07 6.72 -24.15
N THR A 12 32.58 6.78 -22.92
CA THR A 12 32.34 5.74 -21.93
C THR A 12 30.88 5.82 -21.48
N PRO A 13 30.06 4.77 -21.68
CA PRO A 13 28.69 4.76 -21.19
C PRO A 13 28.70 4.83 -19.66
N VAL A 14 28.06 5.85 -19.09
CA VAL A 14 27.86 5.97 -17.65
C VAL A 14 26.74 5.02 -17.27
N LEU A 15 27.09 3.94 -16.56
CA LEU A 15 26.11 2.98 -16.07
C LEU A 15 25.41 3.57 -14.82
N PRO A 16 24.07 3.42 -14.69
CA PRO A 16 23.38 3.82 -13.48
C PRO A 16 23.94 3.12 -12.25
N ALA A 17 24.02 3.84 -11.14
CA ALA A 17 24.45 3.27 -9.87
C ALA A 17 23.49 2.15 -9.44
N ALA A 18 24.05 1.02 -9.01
CA ALA A 18 23.27 -0.11 -8.53
C ALA A 18 22.55 0.24 -7.22
N LEU A 19 21.27 -0.15 -7.10
CA LEU A 19 20.47 0.09 -5.90
C LEU A 19 21.03 -0.74 -4.72
N PRO A 20 21.34 -0.14 -3.56
CA PRO A 20 21.95 -0.85 -2.45
C PRO A 20 20.90 -1.64 -1.64
N LEU A 21 20.42 -2.77 -2.21
CA LEU A 21 19.37 -3.60 -1.61
C LEU A 21 19.68 -4.01 -0.16
N LYS A 22 20.93 -4.33 0.14
CA LYS A 22 21.41 -4.69 1.48
C LYS A 22 21.23 -3.57 2.51
N ALA A 23 21.31 -2.31 2.09
CA ALA A 23 21.07 -1.16 2.97
C ALA A 23 19.57 -0.92 3.19
N ILE A 24 18.73 -1.26 2.22
CA ILE A 24 17.27 -1.05 2.26
C ILE A 24 16.55 -2.20 2.96
N ALA A 25 17.07 -3.42 2.84
CA ALA A 25 16.48 -4.65 3.39
C ALA A 25 16.02 -4.57 4.85
N PRO A 26 16.83 -4.09 5.83
CA PRO A 26 16.39 -4.04 7.22
C PRO A 26 15.21 -3.07 7.43
N TRP A 27 15.21 -1.94 6.73
CA TRP A 27 14.12 -0.96 6.79
C TRP A 27 12.85 -1.49 6.14
N ALA A 28 12.97 -2.13 4.97
CA ALA A 28 11.84 -2.77 4.29
C ALA A 28 11.20 -3.85 5.18
N ALA A 29 12.01 -4.68 5.85
CA ALA A 29 11.51 -5.68 6.80
C ALA A 29 10.80 -5.02 7.99
N PHE A 30 11.40 -3.98 8.58
CA PHE A 30 10.82 -3.26 9.71
C PHE A 30 9.46 -2.65 9.36
N PHE A 31 9.37 -1.88 8.27
CA PHE A 31 8.11 -1.28 7.83
C PHE A 31 7.10 -2.33 7.35
N GLY A 32 7.57 -3.42 6.73
CA GLY A 32 6.71 -4.54 6.33
C GLY A 32 6.04 -5.19 7.54
N ILE A 33 6.79 -5.43 8.62
CA ILE A 33 6.25 -5.97 9.87
C ILE A 33 5.26 -4.96 10.49
N LEU A 34 5.63 -3.68 10.59
CA LEU A 34 4.73 -2.64 11.11
C LEU A 34 3.43 -2.55 10.31
N MET A 35 3.50 -2.64 8.98
CA MET A 35 2.32 -2.67 8.12
C MET A 35 1.43 -3.86 8.45
N LEU A 36 1.98 -5.07 8.60
CA LEU A 36 1.20 -6.25 8.96
C LEU A 36 0.56 -6.11 10.35
N VAL A 37 1.28 -5.54 11.31
CA VAL A 37 0.75 -5.24 12.64
C VAL A 37 -0.40 -4.24 12.55
N LEU A 38 -0.25 -3.16 11.79
CA LEU A 38 -1.32 -2.18 11.58
C LEU A 38 -2.52 -2.79 10.85
N LEU A 39 -2.30 -3.61 9.83
CA LEU A 39 -3.39 -4.32 9.14
C LEU A 39 -4.10 -5.30 10.07
N TYR A 40 -3.37 -5.97 10.97
CA TYR A 40 -3.96 -6.81 12.01
C TYR A 40 -4.80 -6.00 12.99
N PHE A 41 -4.26 -4.90 13.53
CA PHE A 41 -5.02 -4.05 14.45
C PHE A 41 -6.19 -3.37 13.76
N VAL A 42 -6.00 -2.74 12.61
CA VAL A 42 -7.11 -2.13 11.86
C VAL A 42 -8.13 -3.20 11.47
N GLY A 43 -7.72 -4.37 11.00
CA GLY A 43 -8.65 -5.44 10.60
C GLY A 43 -9.40 -6.08 11.78
N ALA A 44 -8.71 -6.37 12.88
CA ALA A 44 -9.30 -6.98 14.08
C ALA A 44 -10.08 -5.97 14.92
N GLU A 45 -9.60 -4.74 15.05
CA GLU A 45 -10.20 -3.69 15.88
C GLU A 45 -11.35 -2.94 15.18
N GLN A 46 -11.61 -3.19 13.89
CA GLN A 46 -12.91 -2.83 13.27
C GLN A 46 -14.07 -3.67 13.86
N GLY A 47 -13.77 -4.72 14.65
CA GLY A 47 -14.72 -5.42 15.52
C GLY A 47 -14.58 -5.07 17.01
N ALA A 48 -13.36 -4.79 17.51
CA ALA A 48 -13.13 -4.52 18.96
C ALA A 48 -13.37 -3.06 19.39
N THR A 49 -13.23 -2.08 18.49
CA THR A 49 -13.56 -0.65 18.72
C THR A 49 -14.91 -0.24 18.12
N ALA A 50 -15.59 -1.15 17.44
CA ALA A 50 -16.97 -0.97 17.03
C ALA A 50 -17.86 -0.96 18.28
N VAL A 51 -18.08 0.23 18.85
CA VAL A 51 -18.99 0.44 19.99
C VAL A 51 -20.41 -0.03 19.65
N VAL A 52 -20.76 -0.03 18.37
CA VAL A 52 -21.96 -0.69 17.87
C VAL A 52 -21.58 -1.63 16.73
N SER A 53 -21.90 -2.91 16.89
CA SER A 53 -21.80 -3.90 15.83
C SER A 53 -22.60 -3.43 14.61
N GLY A 54 -21.99 -3.51 13.43
CA GLY A 54 -22.64 -3.13 12.18
C GLY A 54 -23.94 -3.89 11.95
N GLU A 55 -24.02 -5.14 12.41
CA GLU A 55 -25.24 -5.95 12.36
C GLU A 55 -26.39 -5.34 13.17
N SER A 56 -26.14 -4.88 14.39
CA SER A 56 -27.22 -4.43 15.27
C SER A 56 -27.76 -3.06 14.84
N VAL A 57 -26.90 -2.20 14.26
CA VAL A 57 -27.35 -0.98 13.56
C VAL A 57 -28.11 -1.34 12.28
N HIS A 58 -27.62 -2.32 11.52
CA HIS A 58 -28.23 -2.77 10.27
C HIS A 58 -29.65 -3.27 10.53
N GLU A 59 -29.85 -4.14 11.52
CA GLU A 59 -31.17 -4.65 11.91
C GLU A 59 -32.07 -3.54 12.45
N TRP A 60 -31.56 -2.66 13.31
CA TRP A 60 -32.36 -1.55 13.84
C TRP A 60 -32.87 -0.62 12.74
N VAL A 61 -32.03 -0.23 11.77
CA VAL A 61 -32.43 0.62 10.64
C VAL A 61 -33.34 -0.16 9.68
N HIS A 62 -33.03 -1.43 9.43
CA HIS A 62 -33.81 -2.32 8.58
C HIS A 62 -35.24 -2.49 9.12
N ASP A 63 -35.39 -2.71 10.42
CA ASP A 63 -36.68 -2.85 11.09
C ASP A 63 -37.42 -1.52 11.17
N ALA A 64 -36.73 -0.41 11.46
CA ALA A 64 -37.34 0.92 11.46
C ALA A 64 -37.95 1.26 10.09
N ARG A 65 -37.25 0.99 8.98
CA ARG A 65 -37.82 1.29 7.65
C ARG A 65 -39.02 0.39 7.32
N HIS A 66 -39.02 -0.86 7.79
CA HIS A 66 -40.17 -1.76 7.67
C HIS A 66 -41.36 -1.24 8.48
N LEU A 67 -41.13 -0.76 9.70
CA LEU A 67 -42.16 -0.13 10.53
C LEU A 67 -42.75 1.13 9.88
N LEU A 68 -41.94 1.89 9.13
CA LEU A 68 -42.39 3.06 8.37
C LEU A 68 -43.00 2.69 6.99
N GLY A 69 -43.11 1.39 6.66
CA GLY A 69 -43.73 0.91 5.42
C GLY A 69 -42.86 1.03 4.16
N PHE A 70 -41.57 1.32 4.31
CA PHE A 70 -40.64 1.35 3.18
C PHE A 70 -40.28 -0.08 2.74
N PRO A 71 -40.35 -0.39 1.44
CA PRO A 71 -40.04 -1.71 0.91
C PRO A 71 -38.54 -2.05 1.06
N CYS A 72 -38.23 -3.33 1.19
CA CYS A 72 -36.89 -3.92 1.06
C CYS A 72 -36.64 -4.37 -0.37
N HIS A 73 -35.41 -4.18 -0.87
CA HIS A 73 -34.88 -4.87 -2.06
C HIS A 73 -33.51 -5.44 -1.73
#